data_AF-A0A034W8R3-F1
#
_entry.id   AF-A0A034W8R3-F1
#
_cell.length_a   1.000
_cell.length_b   1.000
_cell.length_c   1.000
_cell.angle_alpha   90.00
_cell.angle_beta   90.00
_cell.angle_gamma   90.00
#
_symmetry.space_group_name_H-M   'P 1'
#
loop_
_entity.id
_entity.type
_entity.pdbx_description
1 polymer ?
#
loop_
_entity_poly.entity_id
_entity_poly.type
_entity_poly.pdbx_seq_one_letter_code
_entity_poly.pdbx_strand_id
1 'polypeptide(L)'
;MKDCLFTKIYKTTISKMRKIRRRFTYKIAALLAVLTVVLFLLFIGPQEMDRNEKILIIERSIRSTMNRGECRLPQLPLDDPEVMKYYHPVDQIQCGNPQDDWVTCEVNVTLLQTLYF
;
A
#
# COMPACT_ATOMS: atom_id res chain seq x y z
N MET A 1 72.24 -19.63 1.87
CA MET A 1 71.49 -18.82 2.86
C MET A 1 70.49 -17.85 2.22
N LYS A 2 70.77 -17.30 1.02
CA LYS A 2 69.89 -16.37 0.29
C LYS A 2 68.57 -17.00 -0.21
N ASP A 3 68.59 -18.29 -0.54
CA ASP A 3 67.43 -19.00 -1.12
C ASP A 3 66.27 -19.19 -0.13
N CYS A 4 66.60 -19.33 1.16
CA CYS A 4 65.63 -19.47 2.24
C CYS A 4 64.95 -18.12 2.59
N LEU A 5 65.65 -17.01 2.36
CA LEU A 5 65.11 -15.67 2.55
C LEU A 5 64.09 -15.34 1.45
N PHE A 6 64.42 -15.68 0.20
CA PHE A 6 63.55 -15.45 -0.96
C PHE A 6 62.25 -16.25 -0.87
N THR A 7 62.30 -17.51 -0.45
CA THR A 7 61.10 -18.34 -0.25
C THR A 7 60.22 -17.84 0.90
N LYS A 8 60.81 -17.35 2.00
CA LYS A 8 60.04 -16.73 3.09
C LYS A 8 59.32 -15.46 2.62
N ILE A 9 60.02 -14.55 1.93
CA ILE A 9 59.45 -13.31 1.41
C ILE A 9 58.31 -13.62 0.42
N TYR A 10 58.53 -14.53 -0.53
CA TYR A 10 57.53 -14.93 -1.52
C TYR A 10 56.26 -15.52 -0.87
N LYS A 11 56.41 -16.41 0.13
CA LYS A 11 55.30 -17.04 0.84
C LYS A 11 54.50 -16.03 1.67
N THR A 12 55.18 -15.08 2.32
CA THR A 12 54.52 -14.01 3.09
C THR A 12 53.72 -13.09 2.17
N THR A 13 54.27 -12.71 1.01
CA THR A 13 53.60 -11.84 0.03
C THR A 13 52.34 -12.51 -0.56
N ILE A 14 52.40 -13.81 -0.89
CA ILE A 14 51.23 -14.57 -1.36
C ILE A 14 50.13 -14.65 -0.28
N SER A 15 50.51 -14.87 0.98
CA SER A 15 49.54 -14.94 2.08
C SER A 15 48.82 -13.60 2.29
N LYS A 16 49.54 -12.47 2.15
CA LYS A 16 48.98 -11.12 2.23
C LYS A 16 48.04 -10.83 1.06
N MET A 17 48.44 -11.18 -0.16
CA MET A 17 47.63 -11.06 -1.38
C MET A 17 46.31 -11.84 -1.27
N ARG A 18 46.32 -13.08 -0.74
CA ARG A 18 45.09 -13.87 -0.51
C ARG A 18 44.16 -13.23 0.52
N LYS A 19 44.71 -12.66 1.61
CA LYS A 19 43.92 -11.97 2.65
C LYS A 19 43.26 -10.70 2.12
N ILE A 20 43.96 -9.92 1.29
CA ILE A 20 43.42 -8.71 0.65
C ILE A 20 42.31 -9.09 -0.33
N ARG A 21 42.54 -10.09 -1.19
CA ARG A 21 41.52 -10.60 -2.12
C ARG A 21 40.27 -11.06 -1.40
N ARG A 22 40.39 -11.81 -0.30
CA ARG A 22 39.24 -12.30 0.49
C ARG A 22 38.44 -11.15 1.14
N ARG A 23 39.12 -10.10 1.63
CA ARG A 23 38.46 -8.92 2.20
C ARG A 23 37.73 -8.11 1.13
N PHE A 24 38.34 -7.92 -0.03
CA PHE A 24 37.70 -7.26 -1.16
C PHE A 24 36.49 -8.04 -1.69
N THR A 25 36.61 -9.36 -1.84
CA THR A 25 35.48 -10.19 -2.28
C THR A 25 34.33 -10.14 -1.27
N TYR A 26 34.61 -10.12 0.03
CA TYR A 26 33.56 -9.99 1.06
C TYR A 26 32.87 -8.64 0.98
N LYS A 27 33.64 -7.54 0.81
CA LYS A 27 33.07 -6.19 0.66
C LYS A 27 32.20 -6.08 -0.61
N ILE A 28 32.66 -6.61 -1.74
CA ILE A 28 31.89 -6.64 -2.99
C ILE A 28 30.62 -7.49 -2.84
N ALA A 29 30.74 -8.69 -2.25
CA ALA A 29 29.59 -9.57 -2.01
C ALA A 29 28.54 -8.92 -1.09
N ALA A 30 28.99 -8.24 -0.02
CA ALA A 30 28.09 -7.50 0.87
C ALA A 30 27.38 -6.35 0.15
N LEU A 31 28.11 -5.60 -0.69
CA LEU A 31 27.56 -4.49 -1.45
C LEU A 31 26.53 -4.97 -2.49
N LEU A 32 26.83 -6.08 -3.19
CA LEU A 32 25.89 -6.74 -4.10
C LEU A 32 24.65 -7.27 -3.36
N ALA A 33 24.81 -7.87 -2.18
CA ALA A 33 23.67 -8.35 -1.39
C ALA A 33 22.75 -7.19 -0.99
N VAL A 34 23.30 -6.08 -0.50
CA VAL A 34 22.52 -4.89 -0.18
C VAL A 34 21.82 -4.33 -1.42
N LEU A 35 22.54 -4.21 -2.54
CA LEU A 35 21.97 -3.75 -3.81
C LEU A 35 20.79 -4.64 -4.25
N THR A 36 20.93 -5.97 -4.17
CA THR A 36 19.85 -6.90 -4.54
C THR A 36 18.62 -6.74 -3.65
N VAL A 37 18.79 -6.53 -2.34
CA VAL A 37 17.67 -6.30 -1.42
C VAL A 37 16.96 -4.99 -1.73
N VAL A 38 17.71 -3.91 -1.98
CA VAL A 38 17.12 -2.61 -2.35
C VAL A 38 16.34 -2.72 -3.65
N LEU A 39 16.89 -3.37 -4.67
CA LEU A 39 16.19 -3.60 -5.93
C LEU A 39 14.93 -4.45 -5.70
N PHE A 40 15.03 -5.53 -4.94
CA PHE A 40 13.87 -6.38 -4.61
C PHE A 40 12.74 -5.59 -3.94
N LEU A 41 13.06 -4.72 -2.97
CA LEU A 41 12.07 -3.87 -2.31
C LEU A 41 11.46 -2.81 -3.25
N LEU A 42 12.22 -2.28 -4.21
CA LEU A 42 11.71 -1.33 -5.19
C LEU A 42 10.83 -1.98 -6.27
N PHE A 43 11.15 -3.22 -6.65
CA PHE A 43 10.42 -3.97 -7.69
C PHE A 43 9.22 -4.76 -7.14
N ILE A 44 9.20 -5.06 -5.85
CA ILE A 44 7.98 -5.48 -5.15
C ILE A 44 7.21 -4.21 -4.80
N GLY A 45 6.60 -3.61 -5.82
CA GLY A 45 5.43 -2.78 -5.58
C GLY A 45 4.38 -3.61 -4.80
N PRO A 46 3.39 -2.97 -4.16
CA PRO A 46 2.27 -3.71 -3.60
C PRO A 46 1.73 -4.62 -4.69
N GLN A 47 1.80 -5.94 -4.47
CA GLN A 47 1.16 -6.88 -5.37
C GLN A 47 -0.27 -6.38 -5.52
N GLU A 48 -0.71 -6.12 -6.76
CA GLU A 48 -2.10 -5.77 -7.04
C GLU A 48 -2.93 -6.93 -6.50
N MET A 49 -3.43 -6.77 -5.27
CA MET A 49 -4.26 -7.77 -4.61
C MET A 49 -5.43 -8.03 -5.55
N ASP A 50 -5.70 -9.32 -5.81
CA ASP A 50 -6.69 -9.71 -6.80
C ASP A 50 -7.99 -8.96 -6.51
N ARG A 51 -8.65 -8.47 -7.56
CA ARG A 51 -9.85 -7.63 -7.42
C ARG A 51 -10.91 -8.36 -6.58
N ASN A 52 -10.99 -9.67 -6.74
CA ASN A 52 -11.91 -10.52 -5.98
C ASN A 52 -11.55 -10.57 -4.48
N GLU A 53 -10.27 -10.60 -4.15
CA GLU A 53 -9.79 -10.59 -2.77
C GLU A 53 -10.03 -9.23 -2.11
N LYS A 54 -9.80 -8.13 -2.84
CA LYS A 54 -10.20 -6.77 -2.41
C LYS A 54 -11.68 -6.70 -2.06
N ILE A 55 -12.55 -7.23 -2.94
CA ILE A 55 -14.01 -7.23 -2.72
C ILE A 55 -14.38 -8.06 -1.49
N LEU A 56 -13.77 -9.24 -1.31
CA LEU A 56 -14.05 -10.10 -0.15
C LEU A 56 -13.66 -9.45 1.17
N ILE A 57 -12.56 -8.70 1.21
CA ILE A 57 -12.12 -7.97 2.40
C ILE A 57 -13.10 -6.84 2.72
N ILE A 58 -13.53 -6.08 1.71
CA ILE A 58 -14.53 -5.02 1.87
C ILE A 58 -15.84 -5.60 2.38
N GLU A 59 -16.32 -6.69 1.78
CA GLU A 59 -17.58 -7.34 2.17
C GLU A 59 -17.53 -7.85 3.62
N ARG A 60 -16.40 -8.44 4.04
CA ARG A 60 -16.19 -8.82 5.44
C ARG A 60 -16.18 -7.61 6.37
N SER A 61 -15.58 -6.50 5.94
CA SER A 61 -15.54 -5.25 6.72
C SER A 61 -16.95 -4.69 6.94
N ILE A 62 -17.76 -4.62 5.89
CA ILE A 62 -19.15 -4.12 5.96
C ILE A 62 -19.99 -5.01 6.89
N ARG A 63 -19.86 -6.35 6.79
CA ARG A 63 -20.62 -7.29 7.64
C ARG A 63 -20.06 -7.47 9.05
N SER A 64 -18.92 -6.85 9.34
CA SER A 64 -18.25 -6.95 10.65
C SER A 64 -19.15 -6.40 11.75
N THR A 65 -19.05 -6.97 12.95
CA THR A 65 -19.85 -6.56 14.11
C THR A 65 -19.64 -5.10 14.49
N MET A 66 -18.48 -4.52 14.18
CA MET A 66 -18.19 -3.10 14.39
C MET A 66 -19.03 -2.17 13.51
N ASN A 67 -19.39 -2.63 12.31
CA ASN A 67 -20.17 -1.87 11.33
C ASN A 67 -21.67 -2.21 11.33
N ARG A 68 -22.13 -3.08 12.24
CA ARG A 68 -23.56 -3.42 12.43
C ARG A 68 -24.34 -2.43 13.29
N GLY A 69 -23.69 -1.39 13.80
CA GLY A 69 -24.37 -0.32 14.53
C GLY A 69 -25.31 0.47 13.62
N GLU A 70 -26.23 1.21 14.21
CA GLU A 70 -27.05 2.16 13.46
C GLU A 70 -26.14 3.15 12.72
N CYS A 71 -26.43 3.38 11.43
CA CYS A 71 -25.76 4.43 10.67
C CYS A 71 -26.04 5.77 11.36
N ARG A 72 -25.05 6.30 12.09
CA ARG A 72 -25.12 7.63 12.67
C ARG A 72 -24.46 8.61 11.73
N LEU A 73 -25.20 9.65 11.34
CA LEU A 73 -24.58 10.79 10.69
C LEU A 73 -23.57 11.37 11.69
N PRO A 74 -22.28 11.49 11.35
CA PRO A 74 -21.33 12.15 12.21
C PRO A 74 -21.83 13.59 12.47
N GLN A 75 -21.73 14.04 13.73
CA GLN A 75 -22.05 15.42 14.08
C GLN A 75 -20.94 16.30 13.49
N LEU A 76 -21.14 16.76 12.25
CA LEU A 76 -20.26 17.75 11.67
C LEU A 76 -20.62 19.13 12.26
N PRO A 77 -19.63 19.91 12.72
CA PRO A 77 -19.85 21.30 13.07
C PRO A 77 -20.34 22.05 11.83
N LEU A 78 -21.58 22.54 11.88
CA LEU A 78 -22.18 23.35 10.80
C LEU A 78 -21.43 24.66 10.59
N ASP A 79 -20.83 25.20 11.65
CA ASP A 79 -20.18 26.51 11.66
C ASP A 79 -18.65 26.42 11.75
N ASP A 80 -18.06 25.33 11.26
CA ASP A 80 -16.61 25.22 11.23
C ASP A 80 -16.02 26.28 10.28
N PRO A 81 -15.21 27.24 10.77
CA PRO A 81 -14.71 28.33 9.95
C PRO A 81 -13.82 27.85 8.79
N GLU A 82 -13.21 26.67 8.92
CA GLU A 82 -12.41 26.07 7.87
C GLU A 82 -13.27 25.45 6.76
N VAL A 83 -14.46 24.95 7.08
CA VAL A 83 -15.40 24.39 6.10
C VAL A 83 -16.27 25.50 5.50
N MET A 84 -16.72 26.44 6.32
CA MET A 84 -17.56 27.58 5.94
C MET A 84 -16.92 28.50 4.90
N LYS A 85 -15.58 28.52 4.79
CA LYS A 85 -14.87 29.27 3.74
C LYS A 85 -15.15 28.77 2.31
N TYR A 86 -15.63 27.53 2.16
CA TYR A 86 -15.96 26.94 0.86
C TYR A 86 -17.44 27.10 0.48
N TYR A 87 -18.30 27.45 1.44
CA TYR A 87 -19.71 27.71 1.17
C TYR A 87 -19.86 29.08 0.54
N HIS A 88 -20.55 29.11 -0.59
CA HIS A 88 -20.98 30.33 -1.26
C HIS A 88 -22.50 30.42 -1.14
N PRO A 89 -23.05 31.63 -0.96
CA PRO A 89 -24.49 31.80 -0.99
C PRO A 89 -25.01 31.35 -2.35
N VAL A 90 -25.92 30.38 -2.34
CA VAL A 90 -26.66 29.92 -3.51
C VAL A 90 -28.11 30.29 -3.35
N ASP A 91 -28.77 30.62 -4.46
CA ASP A 91 -30.21 30.87 -4.45
C ASP A 91 -30.94 29.60 -4.01
N GLN A 92 -32.09 29.79 -3.33
CA GLN A 92 -32.93 28.68 -2.94
C GLN A 92 -33.40 27.93 -4.19
N ILE A 93 -33.01 26.66 -4.28
CA ILE A 93 -33.50 25.77 -5.33
C ILE A 93 -35.00 25.59 -5.11
N GLN A 94 -35.81 25.87 -6.14
CA GLN A 94 -37.22 25.52 -6.13
C GLN A 94 -37.33 24.01 -6.28
N CYS A 95 -37.21 23.29 -5.17
CA CYS A 95 -37.73 21.94 -5.05
C CYS A 95 -39.23 22.06 -5.31
N GLY A 96 -39.78 21.30 -6.27
CA GLY A 96 -41.19 21.36 -6.65
C GLY A 96 -42.16 21.05 -5.51
N ASN A 97 -43.32 20.45 -5.83
CA ASN A 97 -44.25 20.12 -4.76
C ASN A 97 -43.63 19.05 -3.84
N PRO A 98 -43.66 19.17 -2.50
CA PRO A 98 -43.19 18.12 -1.58
C PRO A 98 -43.87 16.75 -1.74
N GLN A 99 -44.95 16.64 -2.51
CA GLN A 99 -45.55 15.35 -2.89
C GLN A 99 -44.94 14.72 -4.15
N ASP A 100 -44.12 15.47 -4.88
CA ASP A 100 -43.42 14.94 -6.05
C ASP A 100 -42.13 14.25 -5.59
N ASP A 101 -42.02 12.96 -5.87
CA ASP A 101 -40.80 12.20 -5.59
C ASP A 101 -39.63 12.79 -6.40
N TRP A 102 -38.65 13.38 -5.71
CA TRP A 102 -37.44 13.95 -6.31
C TRP A 102 -36.51 12.91 -6.94
N VAL A 103 -36.75 11.62 -6.66
CA VAL A 103 -36.07 10.46 -7.25
C VAL A 103 -37.09 9.37 -7.51
N THR A 104 -37.29 9.02 -8.78
CA THR A 104 -37.97 7.77 -9.15
C THR A 104 -36.97 6.63 -9.09
N CYS A 105 -37.02 5.81 -8.04
CA CYS A 105 -36.36 4.51 -8.03
C CYS A 105 -37.13 3.58 -8.97
N GLU A 106 -36.66 3.42 -10.21
CA GLU A 106 -37.15 2.34 -11.06
C GLU A 106 -36.84 1.00 -10.38
N VAL A 107 -37.88 0.36 -9.85
CA VAL A 107 -37.78 -1.00 -9.33
C VAL A 107 -37.58 -1.93 -10.53
N ASN A 108 -36.33 -2.19 -10.90
CA ASN A 108 -36.02 -3.28 -11.80
C ASN A 108 -36.25 -4.60 -11.06
N VAL A 109 -37.39 -5.24 -11.35
CA VAL A 109 -37.85 -6.53 -10.79
C VAL A 109 -36.78 -7.64 -10.91
N THR A 110 -35.80 -7.48 -11.79
CA THR A 110 -34.68 -8.42 -11.99
C THR A 110 -33.67 -8.48 -10.83
N LEU A 111 -33.68 -7.54 -9.87
CA LEU A 111 -32.73 -7.53 -8.74
C LEU A 111 -33.21 -8.30 -7.49
N LEU A 112 -34.53 -8.55 -7.36
CA LEU A 112 -35.08 -9.31 -6.22
C LEU A 112 -34.93 -10.83 -6.38
N GLN A 113 -34.71 -11.33 -7.60
CA GLN A 113 -34.65 -12.76 -7.87
C GLN A 113 -33.25 -13.38 -7.64
N THR A 114 -32.21 -12.56 -7.44
CA THR A 114 -30.83 -13.03 -7.22
C THR A 114 -30.45 -13.26 -5.75
N LEU A 115 -31.35 -12.94 -4.81
CA LEU A 115 -31.14 -13.18 -3.36
C LEU A 115 -31.86 -14.42 -2.81
N TYR A 116 -32.52 -15.20 -3.68
CA TYR A 116 -33.22 -16.44 -3.34
C TYR A 116 -32.75 -17.64 -4.20
N PHE A 117 -31.44 -17.73 -4.46
CA PHE A 117 -30.78 -18.96 -4.91
C PHE A 117 -29.39 -19.09 -4.28
#